data_AF-Q8SWF1-F1
#
_entry.id   AF-Q8SWF1-F1
#
_cell.length_a   1.000
_cell.length_b   1.000
_cell.length_c   1.000
_cell.angle_alpha   90.00
_cell.angle_beta   90.00
_cell.angle_gamma   90.00
#
_symmetry.space_group_name_H-M   'P 1'
#
loop_
_entity.id
_entity.type
_entity.pdbx_description
1 polymer ?
#
loop_
_entity_poly.entity_id
_entity_poly.type
_entity_poly.pdbx_seq_one_letter_code
_entity_poly.pdbx_strand_id
1 'polypeptide(L)'
;MDIKDLIVRILEGRDIGVTGEIQSMEGDVGDPHEIPTNDLLKYTAPYIKGTVSDKDGNRAEALDLFKEYCEDCEYLGLVGRETVELCKGNGRDNKMRLWRKAKEFKYDFIDWDDREWVMKLLEYFYVLSMRNIEHLSREIMLLRDTDDRKPSGRDGIECIRVDSRGRIENMLVKRNNPTMTLDEFADKIMSSMEKTGAPSAEEDESSSTSSDKHSRSELLKRDEERDEREINRGNTTGVG
;
A
#
# COMPACT_ATOMS: atom_id res chain seq x y z
N MET A 1 -8.69 -34.47 -5.25
CA MET A 1 -9.60 -33.66 -4.40
C MET A 1 -10.64 -33.08 -5.32
N ASP A 2 -11.93 -33.15 -4.98
CA ASP A 2 -12.98 -32.63 -5.88
C ASP A 2 -12.91 -31.10 -5.96
N ILE A 3 -13.22 -30.54 -7.12
CA ILE A 3 -13.24 -29.09 -7.35
C ILE A 3 -14.28 -28.41 -6.45
N LYS A 4 -15.41 -29.08 -6.21
CA LYS A 4 -16.47 -28.61 -5.30
C LYS A 4 -15.93 -28.45 -3.87
N ASP A 5 -15.18 -29.42 -3.37
CA ASP A 5 -14.56 -29.36 -2.05
C ASP A 5 -13.55 -28.22 -1.94
N LEU A 6 -12.78 -27.97 -3.00
CA LEU A 6 -11.81 -26.87 -3.05
C LEU A 6 -12.50 -25.50 -3.00
N ILE A 7 -13.56 -25.33 -3.79
CA ILE A 7 -14.39 -24.12 -3.80
C ILE A 7 -14.97 -23.86 -2.40
N VAL A 8 -15.53 -24.88 -1.76
CA VAL A 8 -16.09 -24.75 -0.39
C VAL A 8 -15.03 -24.31 0.61
N ARG A 9 -13.83 -24.89 0.55
CA ARG A 9 -12.72 -24.48 1.44
C ARG A 9 -12.29 -23.04 1.20
N ILE A 10 -12.26 -22.58 -0.05
CA ILE A 10 -11.99 -21.17 -0.37
C ILE A 10 -13.05 -20.26 0.24
N LEU A 11 -14.33 -20.58 0.03
CA LEU A 11 -15.45 -19.77 0.52
C LEU A 11 -15.44 -19.65 2.05
N GLU A 12 -15.07 -20.72 2.74
CA GLU A 12 -14.95 -20.73 4.20
C GLU A 12 -13.61 -20.17 4.73
N GLY A 13 -12.68 -19.77 3.86
CA GLY A 13 -11.35 -19.32 4.25
C GLY A 13 -10.49 -20.41 4.91
N ARG A 14 -10.81 -21.69 4.69
CA ARG A 14 -10.04 -22.83 5.18
C ARG A 14 -8.76 -23.01 4.37
N ASP A 15 -7.83 -23.77 4.94
CA ASP A 15 -6.59 -24.03 4.24
C ASP A 15 -6.77 -25.02 3.08
N ILE A 16 -6.14 -24.67 1.96
CA ILE A 16 -6.22 -25.40 0.70
C ILE A 16 -4.83 -25.97 0.53
N GLY A 17 -4.59 -27.17 1.08
CA GLY A 17 -3.31 -27.85 0.93
C GLY A 17 -2.96 -28.08 -0.55
N VAL A 18 -1.78 -28.66 -0.81
CA VAL A 18 -1.25 -28.91 -2.17
C VAL A 18 -2.33 -29.46 -3.11
N THR A 19 -2.75 -28.63 -4.05
CA THR A 19 -3.71 -29.00 -5.09
C THR A 19 -2.99 -29.83 -6.14
N GLY A 20 -3.03 -31.16 -5.99
CA GLY A 20 -2.65 -32.07 -7.07
C GLY A 20 -3.49 -31.82 -8.32
N GLU A 21 -2.83 -31.83 -9.49
CA GLU A 21 -3.35 -31.84 -10.86
C GLU A 21 -4.80 -31.33 -11.04
N ILE A 22 -5.05 -30.06 -10.74
CA ILE A 22 -6.25 -29.40 -11.27
C ILE A 22 -5.98 -29.12 -12.74
N GLN A 23 -6.61 -29.88 -13.64
CA GLN A 23 -6.53 -29.62 -15.08
C GLN A 23 -7.32 -28.35 -15.37
N SER A 24 -6.64 -27.34 -15.93
CA SER A 24 -7.30 -26.24 -16.61
C SER A 24 -7.91 -26.77 -17.90
N MET A 25 -9.09 -26.29 -18.27
CA MET A 25 -9.74 -26.64 -19.52
C MET A 25 -9.50 -25.47 -20.48
N GLU A 26 -8.85 -25.72 -21.61
CA GLU A 26 -8.76 -24.73 -22.70
C GLU A 26 -10.17 -24.49 -23.23
N GLY A 27 -10.64 -23.25 -23.17
CA GLY A 27 -11.97 -22.88 -23.66
C GLY A 27 -11.97 -22.74 -25.18
N ASP A 28 -12.79 -23.53 -25.86
CA ASP A 28 -13.19 -23.24 -27.25
C ASP A 28 -14.34 -22.22 -27.24
N VAL A 29 -14.50 -21.43 -28.32
CA VAL A 29 -15.56 -20.42 -28.44
C VAL A 29 -16.92 -21.11 -28.64
N GLY A 30 -17.50 -21.59 -27.54
CA GLY A 30 -18.90 -22.03 -27.47
C GLY A 30 -19.77 -20.96 -26.82
N ASP A 31 -21.07 -20.96 -27.12
CA ASP A 31 -22.03 -20.20 -26.32
C ASP A 31 -21.92 -20.69 -24.86
N PRO A 32 -21.65 -19.81 -23.86
CA PRO A 32 -21.59 -20.24 -22.47
C PRO A 32 -22.84 -21.04 -22.07
N HIS A 33 -24.01 -20.74 -22.63
CA HIS A 33 -25.26 -21.48 -22.39
C HIS A 33 -25.26 -22.95 -22.84
N GLU A 34 -24.35 -23.35 -23.73
CA GLU A 34 -24.20 -24.73 -24.19
C GLU A 34 -23.25 -25.56 -23.30
N ILE A 35 -22.47 -24.91 -22.43
CA ILE A 35 -21.52 -25.58 -21.53
C ILE A 35 -22.29 -26.23 -20.37
N PRO A 36 -22.08 -27.53 -20.08
CA PRO A 36 -22.69 -28.19 -18.93
C PRO A 36 -22.31 -27.51 -17.60
N THR A 37 -23.24 -27.45 -16.65
CA THR A 37 -23.02 -26.78 -15.34
C THR A 37 -21.81 -27.34 -14.58
N ASN A 38 -21.55 -28.65 -14.66
CA ASN A 38 -20.38 -29.26 -14.03
C ASN A 38 -19.06 -28.85 -14.70
N ASP A 39 -19.07 -28.56 -16.00
CA ASP A 39 -17.88 -28.11 -16.72
C ASP A 39 -17.59 -26.63 -16.44
N LEU A 40 -18.63 -25.81 -16.17
CA LEU A 40 -18.46 -24.42 -15.75
C LEU A 40 -17.57 -24.29 -14.51
N LEU A 41 -17.68 -25.23 -13.56
CA LEU A 41 -16.87 -25.21 -12.34
C LEU A 41 -15.38 -25.35 -12.64
N LYS A 42 -14.99 -26.05 -13.72
CA LYS A 42 -13.58 -26.26 -14.09
C LYS A 42 -12.89 -24.95 -14.46
N TYR A 43 -13.62 -23.95 -14.93
CA TYR A 43 -13.05 -22.62 -15.18
C TYR A 43 -12.61 -21.90 -13.91
N THR A 44 -13.03 -22.33 -12.71
CA THR A 44 -12.47 -21.80 -11.45
C THR A 44 -11.04 -22.28 -11.17
N ALA A 45 -10.52 -23.24 -11.94
CA ALA A 45 -9.20 -23.83 -11.70
C ALA A 45 -8.06 -22.82 -11.60
N PRO A 46 -7.89 -21.83 -12.51
CA PRO A 46 -6.80 -20.86 -12.41
C PRO A 46 -6.94 -19.99 -11.14
N TYR A 47 -8.16 -19.61 -10.76
CA TYR A 47 -8.41 -18.89 -9.51
C TYR A 47 -8.00 -19.69 -8.26
N ILE A 48 -8.37 -20.98 -8.21
CA ILE A 48 -8.01 -21.88 -7.11
C ILE A 48 -6.48 -21.99 -7.01
N LYS A 49 -5.81 -22.24 -8.14
CA LYS A 49 -4.34 -22.32 -8.21
C LYS A 49 -3.69 -21.01 -7.78
N GLY A 50 -4.20 -19.86 -8.22
CA GLY A 50 -3.69 -18.55 -7.84
C GLY A 50 -3.79 -18.31 -6.34
N THR A 51 -4.88 -18.75 -5.71
CA THR A 51 -5.07 -18.65 -4.25
C THR A 51 -4.08 -19.52 -3.47
N VAL A 52 -3.76 -20.71 -3.98
CA VAL A 52 -2.74 -21.60 -3.38
C VAL A 52 -1.35 -21.01 -3.55
N SER A 53 -1.00 -20.57 -4.76
CA SER A 53 0.30 -19.96 -5.08
C SER A 53 0.57 -18.69 -4.25
N ASP A 54 -0.47 -17.86 -4.01
CA ASP A 54 -0.37 -16.68 -3.14
C ASP A 54 -0.06 -17.06 -1.69
N LYS A 55 -0.75 -18.08 -1.16
CA LYS A 55 -0.48 -18.60 0.20
C LYS A 55 0.92 -19.19 0.35
N ASP A 56 1.43 -19.83 -0.69
CA ASP A 56 2.80 -20.38 -0.74
C ASP A 56 3.87 -19.27 -0.89
N GLY A 57 3.45 -18.02 -1.09
CA GLY A 57 4.32 -16.85 -1.21
C GLY A 57 4.80 -16.55 -2.64
N ASN A 58 4.33 -17.31 -3.63
CA ASN A 58 4.66 -17.17 -5.06
C ASN A 58 3.81 -16.09 -5.73
N ARG A 59 3.92 -14.84 -5.25
CA ARG A 59 3.06 -13.70 -5.66
C ARG A 59 3.01 -13.44 -7.16
N ALA A 60 4.12 -13.65 -7.89
CA ALA A 60 4.16 -13.40 -9.33
C ALA A 60 3.35 -14.45 -10.12
N GLU A 61 3.49 -15.72 -9.76
CA GLU A 61 2.72 -16.81 -10.35
C GLU A 61 1.24 -16.68 -10.00
N ALA A 62 0.93 -16.35 -8.74
CA ALA A 62 -0.44 -16.06 -8.31
C ALA A 62 -1.08 -14.93 -9.13
N LEU A 63 -0.34 -13.85 -9.37
CA LEU A 63 -0.81 -12.72 -10.18
C LEU A 63 -1.16 -13.14 -11.60
N ASP A 64 -0.33 -13.96 -12.24
CA ASP A 64 -0.56 -14.43 -13.60
C ASP A 64 -1.76 -15.38 -13.68
N LEU A 65 -1.91 -16.27 -12.70
CA LEU A 65 -3.08 -17.18 -12.59
C LEU A 65 -4.40 -16.43 -12.37
N PHE A 66 -4.39 -15.34 -11.58
CA PHE A 66 -5.58 -14.52 -11.43
C PHE A 66 -5.94 -13.76 -12.71
N LYS A 67 -4.94 -13.32 -13.50
CA LYS A 67 -5.19 -12.69 -14.80
C LYS A 67 -5.75 -13.69 -15.80
N GLU A 68 -5.17 -14.88 -15.88
CA GLU A 68 -5.66 -15.98 -16.72
C GLU A 68 -7.15 -16.25 -16.44
N TYR A 69 -7.52 -16.38 -15.16
CA TYR A 69 -8.93 -16.56 -14.78
C TYR A 69 -9.84 -15.42 -15.27
N CYS A 70 -9.40 -14.16 -15.11
CA CYS A 70 -10.18 -13.01 -15.55
C CYS A 70 -10.31 -12.96 -17.08
N GLU A 71 -9.25 -13.27 -17.81
CA GLU A 71 -9.24 -13.31 -19.28
C GLU A 71 -10.16 -14.40 -19.81
N ASP A 72 -10.12 -15.60 -19.24
CA ASP A 72 -11.01 -16.71 -19.58
C ASP A 72 -12.49 -16.34 -19.33
N CYS A 73 -12.77 -15.71 -18.18
CA CYS A 73 -14.12 -15.27 -17.84
C CYS A 73 -14.66 -14.22 -18.81
N GLU A 74 -13.83 -13.28 -19.24
CA GLU A 74 -14.19 -12.25 -20.22
C GLU A 74 -14.36 -12.84 -21.62
N TYR A 75 -13.46 -13.74 -22.04
CA TYR A 75 -13.48 -14.40 -23.35
C TYR A 75 -14.73 -15.25 -23.55
N LEU A 76 -15.08 -16.06 -22.55
CA LEU A 76 -16.23 -16.96 -22.59
C LEU A 76 -17.56 -16.26 -22.25
N GLY A 77 -17.53 -14.97 -21.91
CA GLY A 77 -18.74 -14.23 -21.52
C GLY A 77 -19.39 -14.76 -20.25
N LEU A 78 -18.60 -15.34 -19.34
CA LEU A 78 -19.10 -15.91 -18.08
C LEU A 78 -19.53 -14.84 -17.07
N VAL A 79 -19.09 -13.60 -17.30
CA VAL A 79 -19.34 -12.44 -16.43
C VAL A 79 -20.10 -11.37 -17.20
N GLY A 80 -21.07 -10.74 -16.54
CA GLY A 80 -21.83 -9.64 -17.14
C GLY A 80 -20.94 -8.46 -17.49
N ARG A 81 -21.16 -7.83 -18.65
CA ARG A 81 -20.41 -6.65 -19.12
C ARG A 81 -20.37 -5.52 -18.08
N GLU A 82 -21.46 -5.32 -17.36
CA GLU A 82 -21.54 -4.32 -16.27
C GLU A 82 -20.44 -4.56 -15.22
N THR A 83 -20.21 -5.81 -14.82
CA THR A 83 -19.22 -6.16 -13.79
C THR A 83 -17.81 -5.95 -14.28
N VAL A 84 -17.55 -6.31 -15.54
CA VAL A 84 -16.25 -6.07 -16.19
C VAL A 84 -15.93 -4.57 -16.21
N GLU A 85 -16.90 -3.74 -16.61
CA GLU A 85 -16.76 -2.28 -16.62
C GLU A 85 -16.55 -1.70 -15.22
N LEU A 86 -17.30 -2.19 -14.22
CA LEU A 86 -17.14 -1.79 -12.82
C LEU A 86 -15.73 -2.12 -12.30
N CYS A 87 -15.21 -3.31 -12.59
CA CYS A 87 -13.88 -3.76 -12.19
C CYS A 87 -12.75 -2.97 -12.86
N LYS A 88 -12.93 -2.49 -14.10
CA LYS A 88 -11.93 -1.70 -14.83
C LYS A 88 -11.89 -0.23 -14.41
N GLY A 89 -12.93 0.28 -13.76
CA GLY A 89 -12.99 1.69 -13.36
C GLY A 89 -12.34 1.99 -11.99
N ASN A 90 -11.50 3.02 -11.93
CA ASN A 90 -10.72 3.41 -10.74
C ASN A 90 -11.42 4.37 -9.76
N GLY A 91 -12.75 4.41 -9.75
CA GLY A 91 -13.54 5.32 -8.90
C GLY A 91 -13.86 4.77 -7.50
N ARG A 92 -13.97 5.66 -6.51
CA ARG A 92 -14.48 5.29 -5.16
C ARG A 92 -15.86 4.65 -5.23
N ASP A 93 -16.75 5.19 -6.07
CA ASP A 93 -18.11 4.67 -6.22
C ASP A 93 -18.13 3.26 -6.82
N ASN A 94 -17.23 2.98 -7.77
CA ASN A 94 -17.04 1.64 -8.33
C ASN A 94 -16.59 0.67 -7.25
N LYS A 95 -15.61 1.05 -6.42
CA LYS A 95 -15.18 0.23 -5.28
C LYS A 95 -16.32 -0.07 -4.31
N MET A 96 -17.17 0.92 -4.01
CA MET A 96 -18.35 0.70 -3.16
C MET A 96 -19.39 -0.22 -3.81
N ARG A 97 -19.59 -0.13 -5.13
CA ARG A 97 -20.50 -1.02 -5.87
C ARG A 97 -19.98 -2.44 -5.93
N LEU A 98 -18.70 -2.63 -6.23
CA LEU A 98 -18.04 -3.94 -6.22
C LEU A 98 -18.11 -4.59 -4.84
N TRP A 99 -17.88 -3.82 -3.77
CA TRP A 99 -18.01 -4.32 -2.41
C TRP A 99 -19.44 -4.79 -2.08
N ARG A 100 -20.46 -4.04 -2.51
CA ARG A 100 -21.86 -4.45 -2.36
C ARG A 100 -22.16 -5.72 -3.14
N LYS A 101 -21.72 -5.79 -4.39
CA LYS A 101 -21.92 -6.94 -5.27
C LYS A 101 -21.26 -8.20 -4.72
N ALA A 102 -20.04 -8.10 -4.21
CA ALA A 102 -19.37 -9.21 -3.51
C ALA A 102 -20.11 -9.65 -2.25
N LYS A 103 -20.81 -8.73 -1.56
CA LYS A 103 -21.60 -9.03 -0.35
C LYS A 103 -23.00 -9.61 -0.65
N GLU A 104 -23.53 -9.33 -1.85
CA GLU A 104 -24.82 -9.89 -2.30
C GLU A 104 -24.73 -11.39 -2.56
N PHE A 105 -23.56 -11.88 -2.95
CA PHE A 105 -23.31 -13.31 -3.08
C PHE A 105 -23.32 -13.97 -1.69
N LYS A 106 -24.29 -14.85 -1.46
CA LYS A 106 -24.42 -15.64 -0.23
C LYS A 106 -24.15 -17.11 -0.55
N TYR A 107 -23.25 -17.72 0.21
CA TYR A 107 -22.90 -19.13 0.08
C TYR A 107 -23.43 -20.00 1.23
N ASP A 108 -24.36 -19.48 2.05
CA ASP A 108 -25.01 -20.23 3.14
C ASP A 108 -25.74 -21.49 2.64
N PHE A 109 -26.20 -21.46 1.38
CA PHE A 109 -26.76 -22.60 0.68
C PHE A 109 -26.07 -22.72 -0.68
N ILE A 110 -25.49 -23.89 -0.93
CA ILE A 110 -24.73 -24.20 -2.14
C ILE A 110 -25.58 -25.15 -2.99
N ASP A 111 -25.91 -24.71 -4.20
CA ASP A 111 -26.62 -25.52 -5.19
C ASP A 111 -25.73 -25.68 -6.43
N TRP A 112 -25.17 -26.87 -6.60
CA TRP A 112 -24.28 -27.18 -7.72
C TRP A 112 -25.01 -27.49 -9.02
N ASP A 113 -26.30 -27.81 -8.92
CA ASP A 113 -27.13 -28.15 -10.07
C ASP A 113 -27.83 -26.89 -10.62
N ASP A 114 -28.00 -25.86 -9.78
CA ASP A 114 -28.45 -24.53 -10.20
C ASP A 114 -27.34 -23.78 -10.97
N ARG A 115 -27.57 -23.66 -12.28
CA ARG A 115 -26.71 -22.91 -13.18
C ARG A 115 -26.62 -21.43 -12.83
N GLU A 116 -27.71 -20.79 -12.40
CA GLU A 116 -27.70 -19.37 -12.05
C GLU A 116 -26.80 -19.13 -10.84
N TRP A 117 -26.85 -20.04 -9.86
CA TRP A 117 -25.96 -20.01 -8.71
C TRP A 117 -24.49 -20.17 -9.12
N VAL A 118 -24.17 -21.14 -9.99
CA VAL A 118 -22.80 -21.34 -10.50
C VAL A 118 -22.28 -20.13 -11.27
N MET A 119 -23.10 -19.48 -12.09
CA MET A 119 -22.72 -18.25 -12.79
C MET A 119 -22.43 -17.10 -11.81
N LYS A 120 -23.26 -16.95 -10.77
CA LYS A 120 -23.00 -15.96 -9.70
C LYS A 120 -21.71 -16.26 -8.93
N LEU A 121 -21.39 -17.54 -8.72
CA LEU A 121 -20.12 -17.95 -8.12
C LEU A 121 -18.92 -17.53 -8.99
N LEU A 122 -18.97 -17.79 -10.30
CA LEU A 122 -17.92 -17.40 -11.25
C LEU A 122 -17.71 -15.88 -11.25
N GLU A 123 -18.80 -15.12 -11.29
CA GLU A 123 -18.79 -13.66 -11.19
C GLU A 123 -18.21 -13.17 -9.85
N TYR A 124 -18.55 -13.84 -8.75
CA TYR A 124 -17.99 -13.53 -7.43
C TYR A 124 -16.47 -13.72 -7.40
N PHE A 125 -15.97 -14.87 -7.89
CA PHE A 125 -14.53 -15.11 -7.99
C PHE A 125 -13.83 -14.15 -8.96
N TYR A 126 -14.50 -13.67 -10.00
CA TYR A 126 -13.95 -12.66 -10.90
C TYR A 126 -13.70 -11.34 -10.16
N VAL A 127 -14.69 -10.87 -9.39
CA VAL A 127 -14.54 -9.65 -8.57
C VAL A 127 -13.41 -9.81 -7.55
N LEU A 128 -13.29 -10.98 -6.91
CA LEU A 128 -12.19 -11.26 -5.98
C LEU A 128 -10.83 -11.29 -6.69
N SER A 129 -10.74 -11.91 -7.86
CA SER A 129 -9.51 -11.99 -8.67
C SER A 129 -9.01 -10.61 -9.05
N MET A 130 -9.90 -9.73 -9.53
CA MET A 130 -9.55 -8.34 -9.85
C MET A 130 -9.01 -7.58 -8.64
N ARG A 131 -9.59 -7.82 -7.46
CA ARG A 131 -9.08 -7.23 -6.21
C ARG A 131 -7.71 -7.79 -5.82
N ASN A 132 -7.52 -9.10 -5.96
CA ASN A 132 -6.24 -9.75 -5.68
C ASN A 132 -5.15 -9.25 -6.64
N ILE A 133 -5.46 -9.10 -7.92
CA ILE A 133 -4.57 -8.49 -8.91
C ILE A 133 -4.17 -7.07 -8.49
N GLU A 134 -5.12 -6.22 -8.08
CA GLU A 134 -4.84 -4.85 -7.59
C GLU A 134 -3.89 -4.88 -6.37
N HIS A 135 -4.13 -5.77 -5.42
CA HIS A 135 -3.30 -5.90 -4.21
C HIS A 135 -1.91 -6.45 -4.50
N LEU A 136 -1.80 -7.56 -5.23
CA LEU A 136 -0.53 -8.19 -5.58
C LEU A 136 0.33 -7.29 -6.46
N SER A 137 -0.28 -6.60 -7.43
CA SER A 137 0.45 -5.66 -8.29
C SER A 137 1.05 -4.52 -7.47
N ARG A 138 0.32 -3.99 -6.48
CA ARG A 138 0.83 -2.97 -5.57
C ARG A 138 1.93 -3.51 -4.65
N GLU A 139 1.73 -4.70 -4.10
CA GLU A 139 2.72 -5.33 -3.22
C GLU A 139 4.03 -5.59 -3.96
N ILE A 140 3.97 -6.15 -5.17
CA ILE A 140 5.14 -6.37 -6.03
C ILE A 140 5.84 -5.04 -6.36
N MET A 141 5.07 -3.98 -6.68
CA MET A 141 5.64 -2.66 -6.94
C MET A 141 6.37 -2.09 -5.72
N LEU A 142 5.76 -2.19 -4.54
CA LEU A 142 6.37 -1.74 -3.29
C LEU A 142 7.65 -2.52 -2.96
N LEU A 143 7.66 -3.84 -3.17
CA LEU A 143 8.84 -4.67 -2.94
C LEU A 143 9.98 -4.31 -3.89
N ARG A 144 9.68 -4.04 -5.17
CA ARG A 144 10.69 -3.55 -6.14
C ARG A 144 11.28 -2.21 -5.70
N ASP A 145 10.42 -1.26 -5.31
CA ASP A 145 10.86 0.05 -4.83
C ASP A 145 11.72 -0.04 -3.56
N THR A 146 11.52 -1.06 -2.71
CA THR A 146 12.36 -1.30 -1.52
C THR A 146 13.72 -1.89 -1.84
N ASP A 147 13.83 -2.73 -2.88
CA ASP A 147 15.12 -3.26 -3.35
C ASP A 147 15.96 -2.19 -4.04
N ASP A 148 15.32 -1.30 -4.82
CA ASP A 148 15.95 -0.16 -5.48
C ASP A 148 16.36 0.95 -4.48
N ARG A 149 15.71 0.99 -3.31
CA ARG A 149 16.07 1.82 -2.16
C ARG A 149 16.94 1.09 -1.14
N LYS A 150 17.75 0.10 -1.55
CA LYS A 150 18.92 -0.25 -0.74
C LYS A 150 19.72 1.04 -0.51
N PRO A 151 19.90 1.49 0.75
CA PRO A 151 20.57 2.74 1.02
C PRO A 151 22.02 2.64 0.52
N SER A 152 22.28 3.19 -0.66
CA SER A 152 23.60 3.47 -1.19
C SER A 152 24.17 4.67 -0.42
N GLY A 153 24.37 4.48 0.88
CA GLY A 153 24.80 5.55 1.76
C GLY A 153 24.69 5.11 3.20
N ARG A 154 25.80 5.19 3.92
CA ARG A 154 25.91 4.91 5.37
C ARG A 154 25.20 5.98 6.20
N ASP A 155 23.92 6.24 5.96
CA ASP A 155 23.05 7.03 6.84
C ASP A 155 21.82 6.19 7.16
N GLY A 156 22.06 5.05 7.81
CA GLY A 156 21.00 4.21 8.33
C GLY A 156 20.35 4.87 9.55
N ILE A 157 19.03 4.83 9.60
CA ILE A 157 18.28 5.12 10.83
C ILE A 157 18.81 4.18 11.94
N GLU A 158 19.51 4.74 12.92
CA GLU A 158 19.95 4.00 14.12
C GLU A 158 18.72 3.68 14.97
N CYS A 159 18.20 2.46 14.86
CA CYS A 159 17.19 1.95 15.79
C CYS A 159 17.82 1.74 17.17
N ILE A 160 17.42 2.58 18.14
CA ILE A 160 17.75 2.40 19.55
C ILE A 160 17.00 1.17 20.07
N ARG A 161 17.73 0.09 20.38
CA ARG A 161 17.15 -1.09 21.03
C ARG A 161 16.97 -0.79 22.52
N VAL A 162 15.72 -0.84 22.98
CA VAL A 162 15.38 -0.78 24.41
C VAL A 162 15.25 -2.22 24.91
N ASP A 163 15.95 -2.58 25.98
CA ASP A 163 15.81 -3.91 26.58
C ASP A 163 14.43 -4.09 27.24
N SER A 164 14.08 -5.32 27.61
CA SER A 164 12.82 -5.66 28.29
C SER A 164 12.65 -5.05 29.69
N ARG A 165 13.65 -4.30 30.17
CA ARG A 165 13.66 -3.56 31.44
C ARG A 165 13.66 -2.04 31.23
N GLY A 166 13.49 -1.57 29.99
CA GLY A 166 13.41 -0.15 29.66
C GLY A 166 14.75 0.58 29.63
N ARG A 167 15.89 -0.10 29.62
CA ARG A 167 17.22 0.54 29.62
C ARG A 167 17.77 0.64 28.20
N ILE A 168 18.20 1.85 27.85
CA ILE A 168 18.91 2.14 26.61
C ILE A 168 20.41 2.08 26.92
N GLU A 169 21.12 1.08 26.40
CA GLU A 169 22.57 1.15 26.32
C GLU A 169 22.91 2.33 25.40
N ASN A 170 23.61 3.35 25.94
CA ASN A 170 24.18 4.49 25.20
C ASN A 170 23.26 5.67 24.85
N MET A 171 22.39 6.10 25.76
CA MET A 171 21.62 7.35 25.59
C MET A 171 22.49 8.64 25.62
N LEU A 172 23.74 8.57 26.09
CA LEU A 172 24.59 9.73 26.37
C LEU A 172 25.74 9.95 25.37
N VAL A 173 25.90 9.08 24.36
CA VAL A 173 27.03 9.18 23.41
C VAL A 173 26.89 10.36 22.44
N LYS A 174 25.68 10.93 22.30
CA LYS A 174 25.39 12.11 21.46
C LYS A 174 25.23 13.43 22.24
N ARG A 175 25.76 13.53 23.48
CA ARG A 175 25.95 14.85 24.08
C ARG A 175 27.15 15.50 23.40
N ASN A 176 26.98 16.76 22.95
CA ASN A 176 28.06 17.62 22.46
C ASN A 176 29.30 17.41 23.34
N ASN A 177 30.38 16.88 22.77
CA ASN A 177 31.68 16.98 23.40
C ASN A 177 31.97 18.49 23.50
N PRO A 178 32.05 19.07 24.71
CA PRO A 178 32.35 20.48 24.81
C PRO A 178 33.73 20.71 24.19
N THR A 179 33.76 21.43 23.07
CA THR A 179 35.00 21.79 22.36
C THR A 179 35.79 22.86 23.10
N MET A 180 35.22 23.42 24.17
CA MET A 180 35.82 24.43 25.05
C MET A 180 35.35 24.24 26.49
N THR A 181 36.24 24.52 27.43
CA THR A 181 35.93 24.67 28.85
C THR A 181 35.26 26.02 29.14
N LEU A 182 34.61 26.16 30.31
CA LEU A 182 33.97 27.42 30.71
C LEU A 182 34.97 28.57 30.80
N ASP A 183 36.20 28.28 31.20
CA ASP A 183 37.27 29.27 31.31
C ASP A 183 37.71 29.75 29.91
N GLU A 184 37.90 28.81 28.96
CA GLU A 184 38.18 29.19 27.57
C GLU A 184 37.04 30.01 26.95
N PHE A 185 35.79 29.75 27.36
CA PHE A 185 34.63 30.51 26.90
C PHE A 185 34.61 31.92 27.48
N ALA A 186 34.91 32.06 28.76
CA ALA A 186 35.06 33.36 29.40
C ALA A 186 36.19 34.17 28.73
N ASP A 187 37.35 33.55 28.47
CA ASP A 187 38.49 34.19 27.82
C ASP A 187 38.15 34.65 26.39
N LYS A 188 37.38 33.86 25.65
CA LYS A 188 36.92 34.20 24.30
C LYS A 188 35.94 35.37 24.31
N ILE A 189 35.02 35.43 25.29
CA ILE A 189 34.09 36.56 25.47
C ILE A 189 34.87 37.82 25.85
N MET A 190 35.77 37.75 26.83
CA MET A 190 36.57 38.91 27.25
C MET A 190 37.45 39.43 26.11
N SER A 191 38.10 38.54 25.36
CA SER A 191 38.89 38.91 24.18
C SER A 191 38.05 39.55 23.07
N SER A 192 36.78 39.15 22.92
CA SER A 192 35.86 39.76 21.95
C SER A 192 35.39 41.15 22.37
N MET A 193 35.25 41.37 23.68
CA MET A 193 34.90 42.67 24.27
C MET A 193 36.10 43.65 24.22
N GLU A 194 37.32 43.16 24.43
CA GLU A 194 38.54 43.97 24.29
C GLU A 194 38.78 44.37 22.82
N LYS A 195 38.45 43.50 21.86
CA LYS A 195 38.53 43.81 20.42
C LYS A 195 37.46 44.79 19.93
N THR A 196 36.42 45.07 20.72
CA THR A 196 35.37 46.05 20.39
C THR A 196 35.57 47.39 21.10
N GLY A 197 36.76 47.65 21.65
CA GLY A 197 37.15 48.93 22.26
C GLY A 197 37.68 49.97 21.26
N ALA A 198 36.78 50.68 20.59
CA ALA A 198 36.82 52.11 20.22
C ALA A 198 35.98 52.36 18.94
N PRO A 199 35.03 53.32 18.94
CA PRO A 199 34.18 53.57 17.79
C PRO A 199 34.94 54.44 16.78
N SER A 200 35.34 53.87 15.65
CA SER A 200 35.60 54.66 14.45
C SER A 200 34.36 54.60 13.56
N ALA A 201 33.76 55.77 13.37
CA ALA A 201 32.79 56.00 12.31
C ALA A 201 33.38 55.61 10.94
N GLU A 202 32.48 55.41 9.99
CA GLU A 202 32.69 55.20 8.56
C GLU A 202 32.66 53.74 8.10
N GLU A 203 31.46 53.38 7.60
CA GLU A 203 31.21 52.67 6.34
C GLU A 203 32.03 51.41 6.06
N ASP A 204 31.40 50.24 6.16
CA ASP A 204 31.20 49.44 4.96
C ASP A 204 30.10 48.39 5.13
N GLU A 205 29.18 48.42 4.17
CA GLU A 205 28.03 47.53 4.01
C GLU A 205 28.49 46.09 3.71
N SER A 206 27.97 45.10 4.46
CA SER A 206 27.55 43.77 3.94
C SER A 206 27.34 42.76 5.07
N SER A 207 26.34 42.99 5.91
CA SER A 207 25.71 41.91 6.68
C SER A 207 24.35 42.39 7.19
N SER A 208 23.41 42.56 6.26
CA SER A 208 21.99 42.63 6.62
C SER A 208 21.51 41.23 7.01
N THR A 209 21.97 40.70 8.14
CA THR A 209 21.09 39.86 8.97
C THR A 209 19.95 40.77 9.40
N SER A 210 18.85 40.76 8.64
CA SER A 210 17.64 41.46 9.02
C SER A 210 17.17 40.86 10.34
N SER A 211 17.46 41.58 11.43
CA SER A 211 16.70 41.44 12.66
C SER A 211 15.33 42.06 12.39
N ASP A 212 14.52 41.39 11.57
CA ASP A 212 13.15 41.79 11.35
C ASP A 212 12.38 41.50 12.63
N LYS A 213 12.34 42.50 13.51
CA LYS A 213 11.44 42.56 14.66
C LYS A 213 10.02 42.72 14.13
N HIS A 214 9.44 41.64 13.60
CA HIS A 214 8.04 41.64 13.18
C HIS A 214 7.14 41.99 14.37
N SER A 215 6.25 42.95 14.17
CA SER A 215 5.24 43.28 15.17
C SER A 215 4.28 42.10 15.35
N ARG A 216 3.71 41.92 16.54
CA ARG A 216 2.72 40.86 16.84
C ARG A 216 1.56 40.86 15.84
N SER A 217 1.18 42.02 15.33
CA SER A 217 0.14 42.18 14.30
C SER A 217 0.53 41.57 12.95
N GLU A 218 1.80 41.61 12.57
CA GLU A 218 2.29 41.05 11.30
C GLU A 218 2.39 39.52 11.38
N LEU A 219 2.73 38.99 12.56
CA LEU A 219 2.74 37.55 12.81
C LEU A 219 1.34 36.95 12.72
N LEU A 220 0.34 37.60 13.33
CA LEU A 220 -1.06 37.14 13.27
C LEU A 220 -1.61 37.13 11.84
N LYS A 221 -1.29 38.17 11.05
CA LYS A 221 -1.75 38.26 9.67
C LYS A 221 -1.14 37.19 8.78
N ARG A 222 0.11 36.80 9.05
CA ARG A 222 0.79 35.72 8.32
C ARG A 222 0.25 34.34 8.68
N ASP A 223 -0.18 34.13 9.93
CA ASP A 223 -0.87 32.90 10.35
C ASP A 223 -2.27 32.80 9.71
N GLU A 224 -3.06 33.87 9.70
CA GLU A 224 -4.37 33.90 9.01
C GLU A 224 -4.22 33.61 7.51
N GLU A 225 -3.25 34.24 6.84
CA GLU A 225 -2.94 33.96 5.42
C GLU A 225 -2.45 32.53 5.16
N ARG A 226 -1.85 31.87 6.16
CA ARG A 226 -1.39 30.48 6.05
C ARG A 226 -2.56 29.52 6.22
N ASP A 227 -3.41 29.75 7.22
CA ASP A 227 -4.60 28.95 7.48
C ASP A 227 -5.55 28.99 6.28
N GLU A 228 -5.76 30.18 5.67
CA GLU A 228 -6.59 30.31 4.46
C GLU A 228 -6.03 29.55 3.24
N ARG A 229 -4.70 29.44 3.11
CA ARG A 229 -4.07 28.66 2.04
C ARG A 229 -4.12 27.15 2.28
N GLU A 230 -4.19 26.71 3.54
CA GLU A 230 -4.15 25.30 3.93
C GLU A 230 -5.55 24.64 4.06
N ILE A 231 -6.66 25.38 3.96
CA ILE A 231 -8.04 24.84 4.03
C ILE A 231 -8.30 23.69 3.01
N ASN A 232 -7.55 23.64 1.90
CA ASN A 232 -7.68 22.59 0.86
C ASN A 232 -6.58 21.52 0.86
N ARG A 233 -5.69 21.49 1.86
CA ARG A 233 -4.67 20.43 1.99
C ARG A 233 -4.63 19.94 3.44
N GLY A 234 -5.41 18.90 3.71
CA GLY A 234 -5.35 18.19 4.99
C GLY A 234 -3.92 17.75 5.35
N ASN A 235 -3.66 17.70 6.65
CA ASN A 235 -2.37 17.42 7.30
C ASN A 235 -1.90 15.95 7.18
N THR A 236 -1.98 15.37 5.98
CA THR A 236 -1.43 14.03 5.69
C THR A 236 -0.49 14.10 4.50
N THR A 237 0.60 14.84 4.67
CA THR A 237 1.82 14.64 3.90
C THR A 237 2.84 14.00 4.83
N GLY A 238 3.10 12.69 4.65
CA GLY A 238 4.22 12.02 5.30
C GLY A 238 3.90 10.96 6.35
N VAL A 239 2.76 10.28 6.26
CA VAL A 239 2.65 8.92 6.84
C VAL A 239 2.72 7.94 5.67
N GLY A 240 3.96 7.66 5.27
CA GLY A 240 4.34 6.54 4.43
C GLY A 240 5.19 5.60 5.25
#